data_AF-A0A7C7L0J2-F1
#
_entry.id   AF-A0A7C7L0J2-F1
#
_cell.length_a   1.000
_cell.length_b   1.000
_cell.length_c   1.000
_cell.angle_alpha   90.00
_cell.angle_beta   90.00
_cell.angle_gamma   90.00
#
_symmetry.space_group_name_H-M   'P 1'
#
loop_
_entity.id
_entity.type
_entity.pdbx_description
1 polymer ?
#
loop_
_entity_poly.entity_id
_entity_poly.type
_entity_poly.pdbx_seq_one_letter_code
_entity_poly.pdbx_strand_id
1 'polypeptide(L)'
;RLLFEWAVLARNGSYRGIQLGIWEGGKARYVVKMSALKGKSLRTARFAPDGCNFLYQCDGELWWSDLRGRYQRKVLNGISAFTVWHPTKYALRLLREAKDAESELNALIDAVPWGNEVRKVGFTNAHLQRVRHAIANRIVHLVNAIEGKPLRMPKRRRLKLRISLLPPTSALAKPVPTIVIPRVDTPPSIDGKLDDACWRVAGIASQFREHLTGEPMPREIQTYALAGFDMQALYVAFVCAERDIARVRAPRTGRDPHGIWIDDSVELFVAHPHERSRYAHFIVNAAGALYDEVGQDVSWNANVRVATNRKSVALPRALVDLRGRAWCVEMAIPWRELPFKFSPRNDGASLLINFCRNHNTGANEVAHSAWSATFGWFHNPDRFGIAILQRGDISVQLVEVPRLWGRQNLTVQLINCVAQRKVVKVSAYVKSARASSWRRHISVPLESRGHSTVRIPLTLSDVGDVVIILRVKSDDVVSEIPIATRIPQPIEATAPVVFAKDGVARIGWQI
;
A
#
# COMPACT_ATOMS: atom_id res chain seq x y z
N ARG A 1 -33.90 27.31 15.45
CA ARG A 1 -35.30 27.32 15.92
C ARG A 1 -35.49 28.59 16.74
N LEU A 2 -36.11 29.63 16.18
CA LEU A 2 -36.64 30.78 16.93
C LEU A 2 -38.13 30.47 17.18
N LEU A 3 -38.55 30.49 18.44
CA LEU A 3 -39.94 30.30 18.87
C LEU A 3 -40.75 31.56 18.52
N PHE A 4 -41.92 31.41 17.88
CA PHE A 4 -42.83 32.52 17.54
C PHE A 4 -44.14 32.36 18.31
N GLU A 5 -44.38 33.22 19.30
CA GLU A 5 -45.68 33.35 19.97
C GLU A 5 -46.50 34.51 19.38
N TRP A 6 -47.83 34.35 19.32
CA TRP A 6 -48.76 35.26 18.65
C TRP A 6 -49.54 36.07 19.68
N ALA A 7 -49.60 37.40 19.52
CA ALA A 7 -50.54 38.25 20.26
C ALA A 7 -51.21 39.24 19.30
N VAL A 8 -52.53 39.16 19.17
CA VAL A 8 -53.36 40.15 18.46
C VAL A 8 -53.91 41.13 19.50
N LEU A 9 -53.35 42.34 19.58
CA LEU A 9 -53.91 43.40 20.42
C LEU A 9 -55.03 44.13 19.66
N ALA A 10 -56.29 43.85 20.02
CA ALA A 10 -57.46 44.62 19.58
C ALA A 10 -57.73 45.77 20.56
N ARG A 11 -57.79 47.01 20.07
CA ARG A 11 -58.44 48.12 20.78
C ARG A 11 -59.66 48.57 19.98
N ASN A 12 -60.83 48.38 20.57
CA ASN A 12 -62.14 48.93 20.21
C ASN A 12 -62.70 48.57 18.81
N GLY A 13 -63.34 47.40 18.71
CA GLY A 13 -64.55 47.14 17.90
C GLY A 13 -64.51 47.35 16.39
N SER A 14 -63.42 47.85 15.83
CA SER A 14 -63.21 48.09 14.39
C SER A 14 -61.71 48.00 14.09
N TYR A 15 -61.29 46.91 13.44
CA TYR A 15 -59.89 46.59 13.20
C TYR A 15 -59.25 47.56 12.19
N ARG A 16 -58.65 48.66 12.67
CA ARG A 16 -57.89 49.60 11.82
C ARG A 16 -56.40 49.28 11.70
N GLY A 17 -55.88 48.31 12.46
CA GLY A 17 -54.53 47.79 12.27
C GLY A 17 -54.18 46.60 13.14
N ILE A 18 -53.17 45.82 12.71
CA ILE A 18 -52.60 44.68 13.44
C ILE A 18 -51.10 44.94 13.61
N GLN A 19 -50.55 44.68 14.80
CA GLN A 19 -49.11 44.68 15.03
C GLN A 19 -48.61 43.26 15.20
N LEU A 20 -47.56 42.90 14.44
CA LEU A 20 -46.87 41.62 14.57
C LEU A 20 -45.45 41.88 15.06
N GLY A 21 -45.06 41.19 16.13
CA GLY A 21 -43.77 41.33 16.78
C GLY A 21 -42.92 40.07 16.70
N ILE A 22 -41.60 40.21 16.49
CA ILE A 22 -40.63 39.14 16.75
C ILE A 22 -40.02 39.40 18.12
N TRP A 23 -40.15 38.42 19.02
CA TRP A 23 -39.77 38.52 20.42
C TRP A 23 -38.55 37.65 20.71
N GLU A 24 -37.62 38.18 21.49
CA GLU A 24 -36.45 37.45 21.97
C GLU A 24 -36.21 37.84 23.43
N GLY A 25 -36.30 36.87 24.36
CA GLY A 25 -36.09 37.12 25.79
C GLY A 25 -37.10 38.08 26.43
N GLY A 26 -38.38 38.03 26.03
CA GLY A 26 -39.45 38.84 26.61
C GLY A 26 -39.48 40.31 26.16
N LYS A 27 -38.61 40.73 25.22
CA LYS A 27 -38.65 42.06 24.59
C LYS A 27 -38.89 41.94 23.08
N ALA A 28 -39.70 42.85 22.52
CA ALA A 28 -39.93 42.92 21.08
C ALA A 28 -38.72 43.55 20.38
N ARG A 29 -38.06 42.83 19.47
CA ARG A 29 -36.93 43.37 18.68
C ARG A 29 -37.37 44.02 17.37
N TYR A 30 -38.46 43.53 16.79
CA TYR A 30 -39.03 44.08 15.57
C TYR A 30 -40.55 44.11 15.71
N VAL A 31 -41.16 45.27 15.46
CA VAL A 31 -42.63 45.45 15.45
C VAL A 31 -43.02 45.96 14.08
N VAL A 32 -43.79 45.17 13.34
CA VAL A 32 -44.38 45.59 12.06
C VAL A 32 -45.81 46.02 12.32
N LYS A 33 -46.10 47.30 12.03
CA LYS A 33 -47.45 47.85 12.15
C LYS A 33 -48.12 47.78 10.79
N MET A 34 -49.18 46.99 10.67
CA MET A 34 -50.00 46.92 9.47
C MET A 34 -51.28 47.72 9.69
N SER A 35 -51.56 48.64 8.78
CA SER A 35 -52.79 49.43 8.76
C SER A 35 -53.70 48.89 7.66
N ALA A 36 -55.02 48.92 7.88
CA ALA A 36 -55.96 48.61 6.81
C ALA A 36 -55.89 49.66 5.70
N LEU A 37 -56.19 49.24 4.46
CA LEU A 37 -56.44 50.17 3.37
C LEU A 37 -57.60 51.10 3.76
N LYS A 38 -57.52 52.37 3.37
CA LYS A 38 -58.43 53.43 3.81
C LYS A 38 -59.89 53.02 3.55
N GLY A 39 -60.69 52.88 4.61
CA GLY A 39 -62.10 52.49 4.55
C GLY A 39 -62.40 50.99 4.67
N LYS A 40 -61.39 50.13 4.88
CA LYS A 40 -61.55 48.67 5.00
C LYS A 40 -61.19 48.13 6.38
N SER A 41 -61.67 46.91 6.72
CA SER A 41 -61.37 46.25 8.00
C SER A 41 -60.43 45.05 7.84
N LEU A 42 -59.42 44.93 8.71
CA LEU A 42 -58.46 43.81 8.71
C LEU A 42 -58.98 42.69 9.62
N ARG A 43 -59.05 41.44 9.15
CA ARG A 43 -59.58 40.32 9.97
C ARG A 43 -58.49 39.41 10.53
N THR A 44 -57.50 39.04 9.73
CA THR A 44 -56.42 38.13 10.14
C THR A 44 -55.12 38.45 9.38
N ALA A 45 -53.97 38.13 9.97
CA ALA A 45 -52.66 38.25 9.33
C ALA A 45 -51.72 37.13 9.81
N ARG A 46 -50.92 36.57 8.90
CA ARG A 46 -49.94 35.50 9.16
C ARG A 46 -48.70 35.65 8.28
N PHE A 47 -47.59 35.03 8.69
CA PHE A 47 -46.45 34.83 7.78
C PHE A 47 -46.80 33.85 6.68
N ALA A 48 -46.28 34.11 5.48
CA ALA A 48 -46.30 33.15 4.39
C ALA A 48 -45.36 31.97 4.69
N PRO A 49 -45.59 30.79 4.08
CA PRO A 49 -44.77 29.59 4.33
C PRO A 49 -43.28 29.77 4.00
N ASP A 50 -42.93 30.77 3.20
CA ASP A 50 -41.55 31.13 2.85
C ASP A 50 -40.77 31.84 3.98
N GLY A 51 -41.46 32.21 5.08
CA GLY A 51 -40.88 32.91 6.22
C GLY A 51 -40.41 34.33 5.95
N CYS A 52 -40.65 34.85 4.74
CA CYS A 52 -40.09 36.12 4.26
C CYS A 52 -41.17 37.14 3.82
N ASN A 53 -42.45 36.79 3.87
CA ASN A 53 -43.58 37.64 3.47
C ASN A 53 -44.78 37.49 4.41
N PHE A 54 -45.75 38.43 4.31
CA PHE A 54 -47.00 38.41 5.07
C PHE A 54 -48.22 38.17 4.16
N LEU A 55 -49.18 37.41 4.66
CA LEU A 55 -50.51 37.18 4.09
C LEU A 55 -51.56 37.69 5.07
N TYR A 56 -52.50 38.51 4.60
CA TYR A 56 -53.56 39.06 5.45
C TYR A 56 -54.90 39.12 4.71
N GLN A 57 -56.00 39.08 5.46
CA GLN A 57 -57.35 39.16 4.93
C GLN A 57 -57.99 40.50 5.28
N CYS A 58 -58.55 41.16 4.26
CA CYS A 58 -59.19 42.47 4.38
C CYS A 58 -60.51 42.46 3.60
N ASP A 59 -61.63 42.68 4.29
CA ASP A 59 -63.02 42.62 3.76
C ASP A 59 -63.29 41.43 2.82
N GLY A 60 -62.92 40.23 3.25
CA GLY A 60 -63.17 38.97 2.52
C GLY A 60 -62.14 38.63 1.45
N GLU A 61 -61.24 39.56 1.12
CA GLU A 61 -60.21 39.38 0.09
C GLU A 61 -58.84 39.08 0.71
N LEU A 62 -58.04 38.23 0.05
CA LEU A 62 -56.69 37.86 0.51
C LEU A 62 -55.63 38.78 -0.14
N TRP A 63 -54.69 39.28 0.65
CA TRP A 63 -53.66 40.23 0.25
C TRP A 63 -52.28 39.77 0.74
N TRP A 64 -51.21 40.19 0.05
CA TRP A 64 -49.83 39.93 0.49
C TRP A 64 -48.96 41.18 0.55
N SER A 65 -47.93 41.16 1.42
CA SER A 65 -46.91 42.22 1.52
C SER A 65 -45.52 41.72 1.92
N ASP A 66 -44.48 42.50 1.59
CA ASP A 66 -43.09 42.22 2.00
C ASP A 66 -42.87 42.52 3.50
N LEU A 67 -41.73 42.10 4.05
CA LEU A 67 -41.37 42.31 5.47
C LEU A 67 -41.39 43.79 5.92
N ARG A 68 -41.39 44.74 4.98
CA ARG A 68 -41.40 46.19 5.26
C ARG A 68 -42.74 46.86 4.93
N GLY A 69 -43.76 46.10 4.50
CA GLY A 69 -45.09 46.61 4.19
C GLY A 69 -45.18 47.47 2.93
N ARG A 70 -44.15 47.48 2.06
CA ARG A 70 -44.01 48.49 1.00
C ARG A 70 -44.71 48.14 -0.31
N TYR A 71 -45.02 46.88 -0.52
CA TYR A 71 -45.71 46.40 -1.71
C TYR A 71 -46.95 45.64 -1.28
N GLN A 72 -48.12 46.04 -1.78
CA GLN A 72 -49.40 45.38 -1.50
C GLN A 72 -50.08 45.02 -2.81
N ARG A 73 -50.57 43.78 -2.93
CA ARG A 73 -51.32 43.33 -4.11
C ARG A 73 -52.42 42.35 -3.69
N LYS A 74 -53.53 42.40 -4.42
CA LYS A 74 -54.70 41.53 -4.21
C LYS A 74 -54.44 40.16 -4.81
N VAL A 75 -54.73 39.10 -4.06
CA VAL A 75 -54.72 37.72 -4.58
C VAL A 75 -56.08 37.50 -5.24
N LEU A 76 -56.12 37.36 -6.58
CA LEU A 76 -57.35 37.14 -7.33
C LEU A 76 -57.78 35.66 -7.24
N ASN A 77 -59.09 35.43 -7.07
CA ASN A 77 -59.70 34.10 -6.89
C ASN A 77 -59.59 33.23 -8.14
N GLY A 78 -59.16 31.98 -7.96
CA GLY A 78 -59.08 30.97 -9.01
C GLY A 78 -57.72 30.28 -8.98
N ILE A 79 -57.64 29.15 -8.29
CA ILE A 79 -56.40 28.39 -8.05
C ILE A 79 -55.74 28.06 -9.41
N SER A 80 -54.71 28.81 -9.77
CA SER A 80 -53.72 28.40 -10.75
C SER A 80 -52.40 29.09 -10.41
N ALA A 81 -51.37 28.25 -10.27
CA ALA A 81 -50.02 28.57 -9.86
C ALA A 81 -49.85 28.99 -8.38
N PHE A 82 -49.57 27.99 -7.53
CA PHE A 82 -48.37 28.13 -6.70
C PHE A 82 -47.19 28.33 -7.66
N THR A 83 -47.01 29.55 -8.17
CA THR A 83 -45.72 29.93 -8.71
C THR A 83 -44.82 29.90 -7.50
N VAL A 84 -43.97 28.89 -7.42
CA VAL A 84 -42.88 28.79 -6.45
C VAL A 84 -42.05 30.06 -6.65
N TRP A 85 -42.34 31.10 -5.87
CA TRP A 85 -41.65 32.38 -6.02
C TRP A 85 -40.25 32.20 -5.50
N HIS A 86 -39.29 32.30 -6.42
CA HIS A 86 -37.87 32.15 -6.15
C HIS A 86 -37.47 33.10 -5.01
N PRO A 87 -36.74 32.62 -3.99
CA PRO A 87 -36.26 33.50 -2.94
C PRO A 87 -35.44 34.60 -3.62
N THR A 88 -35.52 35.84 -3.11
CA THR A 88 -34.77 36.96 -3.70
C THR A 88 -33.31 36.53 -3.90
N LYS A 89 -32.62 37.02 -4.95
CA LYS A 89 -31.20 36.68 -5.18
C LYS A 89 -30.35 36.84 -3.92
N TYR A 90 -30.73 37.78 -3.05
CA TYR A 90 -30.17 37.99 -1.73
C TYR A 90 -30.51 36.87 -0.72
N ALA A 91 -31.78 36.48 -0.58
CA ALA A 91 -32.19 35.37 0.29
C ALA A 91 -31.59 34.02 -0.16
N LEU A 92 -31.53 33.74 -1.46
CA LEU A 92 -30.84 32.56 -2.00
C LEU A 92 -29.34 32.58 -1.69
N ARG A 93 -28.71 33.77 -1.77
CA ARG A 93 -27.29 33.95 -1.44
C ARG A 93 -27.04 33.72 0.05
N LEU A 94 -27.88 34.27 0.92
CA LEU A 94 -27.81 34.07 2.38
C LEU A 94 -27.98 32.60 2.76
N LEU A 95 -28.99 31.93 2.19
CA LEU A 95 -29.24 30.51 2.45
C LEU A 95 -28.05 29.65 2.00
N ARG A 96 -27.44 29.98 0.86
CA ARG A 96 -26.24 29.29 0.37
C ARG A 96 -25.05 29.50 1.29
N GLU A 97 -24.80 30.74 1.74
CA GLU A 97 -23.71 31.03 2.66
C GLU A 97 -23.89 30.35 4.02
N ALA A 98 -25.12 30.27 4.54
CA ALA A 98 -25.45 29.55 5.76
C ALA A 98 -25.17 28.04 5.62
N LYS A 99 -25.60 27.41 4.52
CA LYS A 99 -25.33 25.99 4.25
C LYS A 99 -23.84 25.69 4.08
N ASP A 100 -23.12 26.56 3.34
CA ASP A 100 -21.68 26.42 3.19
C ASP A 100 -20.99 26.55 4.58
N ALA A 101 -21.51 27.37 5.51
CA ALA A 101 -20.92 27.60 6.83
C ALA A 101 -21.18 26.43 7.78
N GLU A 102 -22.40 25.88 7.76
CA GLU A 102 -22.75 24.66 8.48
C GLU A 102 -21.89 23.48 8.04
N SER A 103 -21.73 23.29 6.72
CA SER A 103 -20.83 22.26 6.20
C SER A 103 -19.39 22.47 6.63
N GLU A 104 -18.90 23.71 6.61
CA GLU A 104 -17.54 24.05 7.05
C GLU A 104 -17.32 23.70 8.53
N LEU A 105 -18.24 24.12 9.40
CA LEU A 105 -18.20 23.83 10.83
C LEU A 105 -18.24 22.33 11.13
N ASN A 106 -19.12 21.58 10.46
CA ASN A 106 -19.24 20.13 10.67
C ASN A 106 -17.93 19.40 10.39
N ALA A 107 -17.25 19.67 9.27
CA ALA A 107 -15.97 18.98 9.07
C ALA A 107 -14.78 19.61 9.80
N LEU A 108 -14.91 20.79 10.42
CA LEU A 108 -13.95 21.22 11.45
C LEU A 108 -14.15 20.38 12.72
N ILE A 109 -15.40 20.09 13.09
CA ILE A 109 -15.73 19.21 14.22
C ILE A 109 -15.19 17.80 13.95
N ASP A 110 -15.40 17.24 12.75
CA ASP A 110 -14.92 15.89 12.38
C ASP A 110 -13.40 15.81 12.28
N ALA A 111 -12.73 16.90 11.90
CA ALA A 111 -11.27 16.95 11.78
C ALA A 111 -10.56 17.12 13.14
N VAL A 112 -11.28 17.51 14.18
CA VAL A 112 -10.74 17.59 15.54
C VAL A 112 -10.96 16.23 16.21
N PRO A 113 -9.88 15.50 16.59
CA PRO A 113 -10.02 14.25 17.33
C PRO A 113 -10.51 14.56 18.74
N TRP A 114 -11.83 14.57 18.94
CA TRP A 114 -12.46 14.70 20.25
C TRP A 114 -12.34 13.36 20.99
N GLY A 115 -11.20 13.13 21.62
CA GLY A 115 -10.98 11.88 22.36
C GLY A 115 -9.82 11.98 23.33
N ASN A 116 -10.12 11.73 24.61
CA ASN A 116 -9.18 11.45 25.70
C ASN A 116 -8.39 10.15 25.45
N GLU A 117 -7.61 10.08 24.38
CA GLU A 117 -6.60 9.05 24.18
C GLU A 117 -5.24 9.71 24.03
N VAL A 118 -4.64 9.98 25.19
CA VAL A 118 -3.26 10.43 25.31
C VAL A 118 -2.36 9.30 24.83
N ARG A 119 -2.04 9.25 23.52
CA ARG A 119 -0.76 8.70 22.97
C ARG A 119 -0.55 8.73 21.45
N LYS A 120 -1.35 9.43 20.63
CA LYS A 120 -0.98 9.67 19.22
C LYS A 120 -1.24 11.13 18.81
N VAL A 121 -0.16 11.91 18.76
CA VAL A 121 -0.02 13.31 18.27
C VAL A 121 -1.22 14.22 18.57
N GLY A 122 -1.25 14.80 19.77
CA GLY A 122 -2.25 15.81 20.14
C GLY A 122 -2.17 17.07 19.25
N PHE A 123 -3.32 17.72 19.02
CA PHE A 123 -3.36 19.03 18.37
C PHE A 123 -2.48 20.04 19.14
N THR A 124 -1.40 20.52 18.52
CA THR A 124 -0.59 21.62 19.08
C THR A 124 -1.42 22.90 19.25
N ASN A 125 -0.98 23.82 20.10
CA ASN A 125 -1.58 25.16 20.22
C ASN A 125 -1.66 25.88 18.86
N ALA A 126 -0.69 25.67 17.97
CA ALA A 126 -0.70 26.23 16.62
C ALA A 126 -1.81 25.63 15.74
N HIS A 127 -2.21 24.37 15.95
CA HIS A 127 -3.35 23.78 15.28
C HIS A 127 -4.68 24.33 15.83
N LEU A 128 -4.82 24.47 17.15
CA LEU A 128 -6.01 25.05 17.78
C LEU A 128 -6.24 26.50 17.37
N GLN A 129 -5.17 27.30 17.25
CA GLN A 129 -5.28 28.69 16.78
C GLN A 129 -5.75 28.78 15.32
N ARG A 130 -5.36 27.84 14.46
CA ARG A 130 -5.84 27.77 13.08
C ARG A 130 -7.34 27.48 13.00
N VAL A 131 -7.84 26.54 13.83
CA VAL A 131 -9.27 26.24 13.93
C VAL A 131 -10.06 27.45 14.43
N ARG A 132 -9.59 28.12 15.48
CA ARG A 132 -10.21 29.35 16.01
C ARG A 132 -10.31 30.43 14.94
N HIS A 133 -9.25 30.62 14.16
CA HIS A 133 -9.21 31.63 13.11
C HIS A 133 -10.20 31.32 11.97
N ALA A 134 -10.32 30.05 11.56
CA ALA A 134 -11.30 29.62 10.56
C ALA A 134 -12.75 29.90 11.01
N ILE A 135 -13.10 29.53 12.26
CA ILE A 135 -14.42 29.79 12.83
C ILE A 135 -14.71 31.30 12.91
N ALA A 136 -13.76 32.08 13.41
CA ALA A 136 -13.91 33.53 13.54
C ALA A 136 -14.15 34.20 12.18
N ASN A 137 -13.36 33.85 11.16
CA ASN A 137 -13.54 34.37 9.81
C ASN A 137 -14.91 34.01 9.23
N ARG A 138 -15.39 32.80 9.51
CA ARG A 138 -16.70 32.36 9.03
C ARG A 138 -17.86 33.11 9.69
N ILE A 139 -17.77 33.38 10.99
CA ILE A 139 -18.73 34.21 11.73
C ILE A 139 -18.78 35.62 11.13
N VAL A 140 -17.61 36.25 10.96
CA VAL A 140 -17.52 37.59 10.37
C VAL A 140 -18.12 37.63 8.97
N HIS A 141 -17.88 36.59 8.15
CA HIS A 141 -18.46 36.50 6.81
C HIS A 141 -19.99 36.39 6.83
N LEU A 142 -20.57 35.61 7.75
CA LEU A 142 -22.02 35.49 7.90
C LEU A 142 -22.67 36.78 8.40
N VAL A 143 -22.05 37.46 9.37
CA VAL A 143 -22.54 38.76 9.87
C VAL A 143 -22.55 39.79 8.74
N ASN A 144 -21.46 39.91 7.99
CA ASN A 144 -21.39 40.79 6.83
C ASN A 144 -22.44 40.43 5.77
N ALA A 145 -22.71 39.14 5.58
CA ALA A 145 -23.74 38.69 4.65
C ALA A 145 -25.14 39.13 5.10
N ILE A 146 -25.46 39.02 6.39
CA ILE A 146 -26.75 39.41 6.97
C ILE A 146 -26.96 40.93 6.87
N GLU A 147 -25.90 41.71 7.13
CA GLU A 147 -25.89 43.17 7.06
C GLU A 147 -25.93 43.74 5.63
N GLY A 148 -25.90 42.88 4.59
CA GLY A 148 -25.96 43.31 3.20
C GLY A 148 -24.65 43.85 2.64
N LYS A 149 -23.52 43.64 3.34
CA LYS A 149 -22.20 44.07 2.88
C LYS A 149 -21.71 43.21 1.71
N PRO A 150 -20.94 43.77 0.76
CA PRO A 150 -20.42 43.03 -0.37
C PRO A 150 -19.42 41.95 0.08
N LEU A 151 -19.76 40.68 -0.18
CA LEU A 151 -18.91 39.53 0.16
C LEU A 151 -17.87 39.30 -0.93
N ARG A 152 -16.59 39.28 -0.55
CA ARG A 152 -15.46 38.98 -1.44
C ARG A 152 -15.32 37.45 -1.54
N MET A 153 -15.75 36.86 -2.66
CA MET A 153 -15.69 35.41 -2.86
C MET A 153 -14.23 34.96 -3.03
N PRO A 154 -13.78 33.92 -2.31
CA PRO A 154 -12.48 33.31 -2.57
C PRO A 154 -12.38 32.81 -4.02
N LYS A 155 -11.25 33.10 -4.69
CA LYS A 155 -10.97 32.52 -6.00
C LYS A 155 -10.80 31.00 -5.85
N ARG A 156 -11.68 30.23 -6.50
CA ARG A 156 -11.59 28.76 -6.54
C ARG A 156 -10.30 28.35 -7.27
N ARG A 157 -9.37 27.69 -6.59
CA ARG A 157 -8.20 27.05 -7.23
C ARG A 157 -8.52 25.59 -7.52
N ARG A 158 -8.23 25.13 -8.75
CA ARG A 158 -8.29 23.70 -9.12
C ARG A 158 -6.96 23.04 -8.75
N LEU A 159 -7.01 21.98 -7.97
CA LEU A 159 -5.87 21.11 -7.67
C LEU A 159 -6.12 19.74 -8.31
N LYS A 160 -5.18 19.24 -9.11
CA LYS A 160 -5.15 17.83 -9.54
C LYS A 160 -4.24 17.07 -8.58
N LEU A 161 -4.81 16.18 -7.78
CA LEU A 161 -4.07 15.24 -6.94
C LEU A 161 -4.13 13.85 -7.58
N ARG A 162 -2.98 13.17 -7.66
CA ARG A 162 -2.86 11.78 -8.09
C ARG A 162 -2.37 11.00 -6.87
N ILE A 163 -3.22 10.15 -6.31
CA ILE A 163 -2.90 9.31 -5.15
C ILE A 163 -2.97 7.85 -5.63
N SER A 164 -1.96 7.06 -5.28
CA SER A 164 -1.91 5.62 -5.54
C SER A 164 -1.81 4.90 -4.20
N LEU A 165 -2.81 4.09 -3.87
CA LEU A 165 -2.82 3.24 -2.68
C LEU A 165 -2.52 1.80 -3.09
N LEU A 166 -1.74 1.08 -2.28
CA LEU A 166 -1.45 -0.34 -2.46
C LEU A 166 -2.62 -1.16 -1.89
N PRO A 167 -3.18 -2.16 -2.61
CA PRO A 167 -4.24 -3.00 -2.05
C PRO A 167 -3.69 -4.04 -1.06
N PRO A 168 -4.54 -4.53 -0.13
CA PRO A 168 -4.22 -5.70 0.67
C PRO A 168 -4.17 -6.96 -0.20
N THR A 169 -3.17 -7.82 0.08
CA THR A 169 -2.85 -9.01 -0.70
C THR A 169 -3.89 -10.11 -0.47
N SER A 170 -4.85 -10.31 -1.39
CA SER A 170 -5.75 -11.47 -1.27
C SER A 170 -5.04 -12.78 -1.63
N ALA A 171 -5.32 -13.81 -0.83
CA ALA A 171 -4.72 -15.13 -0.86
C ALA A 171 -5.40 -16.04 -1.89
N LEU A 172 -4.80 -16.14 -3.07
CA LEU A 172 -4.84 -17.29 -4.00
C LEU A 172 -3.48 -17.29 -4.71
N ALA A 173 -2.82 -18.46 -4.81
CA ALA A 173 -1.43 -18.71 -5.20
C ALA A 173 -0.61 -17.49 -5.67
N LYS A 174 0.13 -16.85 -4.76
CA LYS A 174 1.17 -15.88 -5.17
C LYS A 174 2.19 -16.66 -6.02
N PRO A 175 2.69 -16.13 -7.15
CA PRO A 175 3.65 -16.84 -7.98
C PRO A 175 4.91 -17.17 -7.18
N VAL A 176 5.49 -18.32 -7.47
CA VAL A 176 6.73 -18.75 -6.82
C VAL A 176 7.92 -18.02 -7.46
N PRO A 177 8.94 -17.62 -6.68
CA PRO A 177 10.08 -16.90 -7.20
C PRO A 177 11.01 -17.82 -8.00
N THR A 178 11.91 -17.20 -8.76
CA THR A 178 12.93 -17.91 -9.56
C THR A 178 14.32 -17.41 -9.19
N ILE A 179 15.27 -18.32 -9.02
CA ILE A 179 16.70 -18.05 -8.81
C ILE A 179 17.49 -18.71 -9.93
N VAL A 180 18.49 -18.00 -10.44
CA VAL A 180 19.50 -18.56 -11.33
C VAL A 180 20.68 -19.00 -10.48
N ILE A 181 21.08 -20.26 -10.58
CA ILE A 181 22.22 -20.84 -9.86
C ILE A 181 23.34 -21.02 -10.88
N PRO A 182 24.42 -20.23 -10.82
CA PRO A 182 25.53 -20.34 -11.74
C PRO A 182 26.42 -21.54 -11.41
N ARG A 183 27.04 -22.09 -12.46
CA ARG A 183 28.14 -23.04 -12.30
C ARG A 183 29.34 -22.33 -11.68
N VAL A 184 30.00 -23.01 -10.74
CA VAL A 184 31.26 -22.58 -10.14
C VAL A 184 32.40 -23.50 -10.61
N ASP A 185 33.55 -22.92 -10.94
CA ASP A 185 34.72 -23.68 -11.41
C ASP A 185 35.52 -24.27 -10.25
N THR A 186 35.55 -23.55 -9.13
CA THR A 186 36.20 -23.97 -7.89
C THR A 186 35.14 -24.07 -6.80
N PRO A 187 34.96 -25.25 -6.18
CA PRO A 187 33.99 -25.43 -5.12
C PRO A 187 34.43 -24.67 -3.85
N PRO A 188 33.49 -24.19 -3.03
CA PRO A 188 33.83 -23.54 -1.75
C PRO A 188 34.41 -24.53 -0.75
N SER A 189 35.22 -24.01 0.17
CA SER A 189 35.54 -24.70 1.41
C SER A 189 34.38 -24.51 2.38
N ILE A 190 33.79 -25.60 2.87
CA ILE A 190 32.66 -25.52 3.80
C ILE A 190 33.20 -25.28 5.21
N ASP A 191 33.43 -24.02 5.56
CA ASP A 191 34.08 -23.59 6.80
C ASP A 191 33.36 -22.42 7.52
N GLY A 192 32.26 -21.94 6.94
CA GLY A 192 31.41 -20.87 7.46
C GLY A 192 31.95 -19.47 7.22
N LYS A 193 33.00 -19.24 6.42
CA LYS A 193 33.58 -17.90 6.26
C LYS A 193 33.03 -17.10 5.09
N LEU A 194 32.51 -17.77 4.06
CA LEU A 194 32.01 -17.17 2.82
C LEU A 194 33.04 -16.28 2.08
N ASP A 195 34.35 -16.51 2.27
CA ASP A 195 35.43 -15.74 1.63
C ASP A 195 35.87 -16.30 0.27
N ASP A 196 35.45 -17.53 -0.06
CA ASP A 196 35.66 -18.17 -1.35
C ASP A 196 35.14 -17.34 -2.54
N ALA A 197 35.87 -17.41 -3.65
CA ALA A 197 35.58 -16.63 -4.85
C ALA A 197 34.20 -16.95 -5.46
N CYS A 198 33.72 -18.18 -5.33
CA CYS A 198 32.43 -18.60 -5.87
C CYS A 198 31.24 -17.84 -5.28
N TRP A 199 31.30 -17.46 -4.00
CA TRP A 199 30.23 -16.71 -3.34
C TRP A 199 30.06 -15.29 -3.86
N ARG A 200 31.10 -14.73 -4.49
CA ARG A 200 31.03 -13.40 -5.12
C ARG A 200 30.18 -13.39 -6.39
N VAL A 201 30.06 -14.54 -7.05
CA VAL A 201 29.36 -14.72 -8.33
C VAL A 201 28.12 -15.62 -8.23
N ALA A 202 27.86 -16.19 -7.05
CA ALA A 202 26.71 -17.01 -6.76
C ALA A 202 25.38 -16.28 -7.04
N GLY A 203 24.35 -17.06 -7.36
CA GLY A 203 22.97 -16.56 -7.43
C GLY A 203 22.47 -16.22 -6.04
N ILE A 204 21.69 -15.15 -5.90
CA ILE A 204 21.21 -14.66 -4.61
C ILE A 204 19.68 -14.71 -4.58
N ALA A 205 19.13 -15.63 -3.77
CA ALA A 205 17.76 -15.56 -3.30
C ALA A 205 17.67 -14.49 -2.20
N SER A 206 16.80 -13.52 -2.40
CA SER A 206 16.59 -12.38 -1.50
C SER A 206 15.10 -12.13 -1.28
N GLN A 207 14.77 -11.12 -0.47
CA GLN A 207 13.39 -10.72 -0.17
C GLN A 207 12.57 -11.86 0.46
N PHE A 208 13.14 -12.55 1.44
CA PHE A 208 12.39 -13.54 2.22
C PHE A 208 11.20 -12.84 2.89
N ARG A 209 10.11 -13.58 2.96
CA ARG A 209 8.81 -13.12 3.42
C ARG A 209 8.34 -13.98 4.56
N GLU A 210 7.54 -13.39 5.43
CA GLU A 210 6.87 -14.13 6.48
C GLU A 210 6.07 -15.28 5.84
N HIS A 211 6.25 -16.50 6.33
CA HIS A 211 5.86 -17.70 5.60
C HIS A 211 4.33 -17.91 5.48
N LEU A 212 3.55 -17.51 6.49
CA LEU A 212 2.09 -17.68 6.54
C LEU A 212 1.36 -16.62 5.72
N THR A 213 1.82 -15.38 5.81
CA THR A 213 1.16 -14.20 5.24
C THR A 213 1.77 -13.77 3.91
N GLY A 214 3.04 -14.09 3.68
CA GLY A 214 3.85 -13.59 2.57
C GLY A 214 4.18 -12.10 2.70
N GLU A 215 4.01 -11.50 3.87
CA GLU A 215 4.35 -10.11 4.12
C GLU A 215 5.88 -9.90 4.16
N PRO A 216 6.38 -8.70 3.80
CA PRO A 216 7.82 -8.43 3.84
C PRO A 216 8.39 -8.56 5.25
N MET A 217 9.54 -9.23 5.38
CA MET A 217 10.29 -9.23 6.63
C MET A 217 11.01 -7.88 6.83
N PRO A 218 11.16 -7.40 8.08
CA PRO A 218 11.97 -6.22 8.38
C PRO A 218 13.41 -6.38 7.87
N ARG A 219 14.03 -5.27 7.46
CA ARG A 219 15.38 -5.28 6.86
C ARG A 219 16.43 -5.84 7.82
N GLU A 220 16.26 -5.59 9.12
CA GLU A 220 17.22 -5.94 10.17
C GLU A 220 17.28 -7.45 10.45
N ILE A 221 16.23 -8.20 10.06
CA ILE A 221 16.13 -9.66 10.23
C ILE A 221 15.94 -10.36 8.88
N GLN A 222 16.30 -9.69 7.78
CA GLN A 222 16.20 -10.23 6.44
C GLN A 222 17.18 -11.39 6.23
N THR A 223 16.82 -12.31 5.35
CA THR A 223 17.63 -13.48 5.02
C THR A 223 17.99 -13.46 3.54
N TYR A 224 19.17 -13.97 3.24
CA TYR A 224 19.67 -14.15 1.89
C TYR A 224 20.20 -15.57 1.75
N ALA A 225 19.93 -16.22 0.64
CA ALA A 225 20.55 -17.50 0.30
C ALA A 225 21.38 -17.31 -0.97
N LEU A 226 22.65 -17.73 -0.91
CA LEU A 226 23.55 -17.77 -2.03
C LEU A 226 23.59 -19.21 -2.55
N ALA A 227 23.57 -19.38 -3.86
CA ALA A 227 23.64 -20.71 -4.45
C ALA A 227 24.60 -20.74 -5.64
N GLY A 228 25.38 -21.80 -5.71
CA GLY A 228 26.24 -22.15 -6.84
C GLY A 228 26.27 -23.67 -7.01
N PHE A 229 26.77 -24.16 -8.14
CA PHE A 229 26.87 -25.61 -8.33
C PHE A 229 28.08 -26.03 -9.17
N ASP A 230 28.52 -27.25 -9.01
CA ASP A 230 29.45 -27.90 -9.94
C ASP A 230 28.89 -29.26 -10.39
N MET A 231 29.72 -30.09 -11.01
CA MET A 231 29.31 -31.43 -11.44
C MET A 231 29.08 -32.41 -10.29
N GLN A 232 29.52 -32.10 -9.07
CA GLN A 232 29.55 -33.00 -7.93
C GLN A 232 28.47 -32.64 -6.90
N ALA A 233 28.24 -31.34 -6.66
CA ALA A 233 27.35 -30.87 -5.62
C ALA A 233 26.62 -29.56 -5.98
N LEU A 234 25.51 -29.37 -5.27
CA LEU A 234 24.88 -28.07 -5.04
C LEU A 234 25.52 -27.43 -3.80
N TYR A 235 25.91 -26.17 -3.92
CA TYR A 235 26.44 -25.37 -2.83
C TYR A 235 25.43 -24.30 -2.45
N VAL A 236 25.07 -24.25 -1.17
CA VAL A 236 24.13 -23.26 -0.63
C VAL A 236 24.77 -22.59 0.57
N ALA A 237 24.65 -21.27 0.65
CA ALA A 237 24.97 -20.53 1.85
C ALA A 237 23.78 -19.68 2.28
N PHE A 238 23.57 -19.55 3.58
CA PHE A 238 22.61 -18.62 4.16
C PHE A 238 23.35 -17.47 4.83
N VAL A 239 22.83 -16.26 4.67
CA VAL A 239 23.25 -15.06 5.41
C VAL A 239 22.02 -14.52 6.13
N CYS A 240 22.01 -14.66 7.44
CA CYS A 240 20.88 -14.35 8.30
C CYS A 240 21.18 -13.07 9.07
N ALA A 241 20.62 -11.94 8.62
CA ALA A 241 20.78 -10.67 9.33
C ALA A 241 20.11 -10.75 10.70
N GLU A 242 20.74 -10.13 11.69
CA GLU A 242 20.26 -10.02 13.05
C GLU A 242 20.36 -8.59 13.56
N ARG A 243 19.37 -8.19 14.37
CA ARG A 243 19.44 -6.95 15.16
C ARG A 243 20.57 -7.02 16.19
N ASP A 244 20.68 -8.18 16.84
CA ASP A 244 21.69 -8.47 17.85
C ASP A 244 22.15 -9.92 17.74
N ILE A 245 23.35 -10.11 17.20
CA ILE A 245 23.95 -11.43 16.96
C ILE A 245 24.20 -12.23 18.26
N ALA A 246 24.33 -11.54 19.40
CA ALA A 246 24.55 -12.17 20.69
C ALA A 246 23.29 -12.91 21.19
N ARG A 247 22.11 -12.50 20.70
CA ARG A 247 20.82 -13.10 21.10
C ARG A 247 20.43 -14.35 20.30
N VAL A 248 21.18 -14.67 19.25
CA VAL A 248 20.97 -15.90 18.45
C VAL A 248 21.09 -17.13 19.36
N ARG A 249 20.06 -17.96 19.34
CA ARG A 249 19.84 -19.12 20.21
C ARG A 249 19.89 -20.41 19.41
N ALA A 250 20.94 -21.20 19.64
CA ALA A 250 21.09 -22.53 19.04
C ALA A 250 21.72 -23.53 20.04
N PRO A 251 21.01 -23.91 21.12
CA PRO A 251 21.53 -24.86 22.11
C PRO A 251 21.64 -26.30 21.61
N ARG A 252 20.95 -26.68 20.53
CA ARG A 252 21.00 -28.04 20.00
C ARG A 252 22.28 -28.23 19.20
N THR A 253 22.89 -29.41 19.32
CA THR A 253 24.18 -29.74 18.69
C THR A 253 24.17 -31.16 18.16
N GLY A 254 25.03 -31.46 17.20
CA GLY A 254 25.16 -32.79 16.62
C GLY A 254 24.19 -33.03 15.47
N ARG A 255 23.97 -34.31 15.15
CA ARG A 255 23.11 -34.76 14.06
C ARG A 255 21.74 -35.18 14.58
N ASP A 256 20.70 -34.81 13.85
CA ASP A 256 19.27 -35.08 14.12
C ASP A 256 18.78 -34.75 15.53
N PRO A 257 19.15 -33.60 16.14
CA PRO A 257 18.65 -33.28 17.47
C PRO A 257 17.16 -32.97 17.41
N HIS A 258 16.40 -33.61 18.30
CA HIS A 258 14.97 -33.40 18.40
C HIS A 258 14.60 -31.91 18.60
N GLY A 259 13.71 -31.40 17.76
CA GLY A 259 13.22 -30.03 17.85
C GLY A 259 14.19 -28.96 17.33
N ILE A 260 15.14 -29.31 16.45
CA ILE A 260 16.11 -28.37 15.86
C ILE A 260 15.47 -27.07 15.31
N TRP A 261 14.24 -27.16 14.78
CA TRP A 261 13.46 -26.03 14.25
C TRP A 261 13.09 -24.96 15.30
N ILE A 262 13.21 -25.27 16.60
CA ILE A 262 12.97 -24.32 17.71
C ILE A 262 14.20 -23.42 17.95
N ASP A 263 15.36 -23.79 17.41
CA ASP A 263 16.56 -22.93 17.41
C ASP A 263 16.50 -21.91 16.27
N ASP A 264 17.32 -20.86 16.35
CA ASP A 264 17.64 -20.05 15.19
C ASP A 264 18.33 -20.94 14.14
N SER A 265 17.60 -21.19 13.06
CA SER A 265 17.95 -22.19 12.06
C SER A 265 17.49 -21.78 10.67
N VAL A 266 18.13 -22.37 9.68
CA VAL A 266 17.74 -22.27 8.27
C VAL A 266 17.33 -23.64 7.78
N GLU A 267 16.39 -23.66 6.84
CA GLU A 267 15.95 -24.88 6.19
C GLU A 267 16.09 -24.78 4.68
N LEU A 268 16.46 -25.88 4.05
CA LEU A 268 16.58 -26.02 2.62
C LEU A 268 15.74 -27.20 2.15
N PHE A 269 14.86 -26.92 1.20
CA PHE A 269 14.04 -27.93 0.54
C PHE A 269 14.46 -28.04 -0.92
N VAL A 270 14.68 -29.25 -1.43
CA VAL A 270 15.05 -29.48 -2.83
C VAL A 270 14.23 -30.65 -3.38
N ALA A 271 13.53 -30.42 -4.49
CA ALA A 271 12.74 -31.43 -5.17
C ALA A 271 12.98 -31.42 -6.68
N HIS A 272 12.75 -32.56 -7.32
CA HIS A 272 12.69 -32.63 -8.76
C HIS A 272 11.36 -32.04 -9.29
N PRO A 273 11.34 -31.27 -10.39
CA PRO A 273 10.10 -30.70 -10.92
C PRO A 273 9.02 -31.72 -11.29
N HIS A 274 9.42 -32.97 -11.56
CA HIS A 274 8.52 -34.08 -11.89
C HIS A 274 8.22 -35.02 -10.71
N GLU A 275 8.86 -34.83 -9.54
CA GLU A 275 8.68 -35.68 -8.34
C GLU A 275 8.54 -34.81 -7.07
N ARG A 276 7.56 -33.90 -7.07
CA ARG A 276 7.40 -32.88 -6.00
C ARG A 276 7.23 -33.45 -4.60
N SER A 277 6.56 -34.59 -4.46
CA SER A 277 6.29 -35.23 -3.16
C SER A 277 7.52 -35.87 -2.54
N ARG A 278 8.58 -36.13 -3.33
CA ARG A 278 9.83 -36.72 -2.87
C ARG A 278 10.94 -35.65 -2.90
N TYR A 279 11.00 -34.89 -1.81
CA TYR A 279 11.95 -33.78 -1.65
C TYR A 279 12.92 -34.07 -0.52
N ALA A 280 14.17 -33.60 -0.68
CA ALA A 280 15.12 -33.53 0.42
C ALA A 280 14.80 -32.30 1.27
N HIS A 281 14.89 -32.45 2.58
CA HIS A 281 14.77 -31.37 3.55
C HIS A 281 15.97 -31.42 4.48
N PHE A 282 16.59 -30.26 4.67
CA PHE A 282 17.74 -30.08 5.55
C PHE A 282 17.47 -28.91 6.50
N ILE A 283 17.75 -29.08 7.79
CA ILE A 283 17.76 -27.99 8.77
C ILE A 283 19.17 -27.85 9.32
N VAL A 284 19.69 -26.62 9.34
CA VAL A 284 20.96 -26.30 10.00
C VAL A 284 20.74 -25.15 10.97
N ASN A 285 21.04 -25.36 12.26
CA ASN A 285 20.96 -24.28 13.24
C ASN A 285 22.23 -23.43 13.30
N ALA A 286 22.18 -22.29 13.97
CA ALA A 286 23.32 -21.39 14.08
C ALA A 286 24.56 -21.97 14.81
N ALA A 287 24.43 -23.13 15.47
CA ALA A 287 25.52 -23.87 16.11
C ALA A 287 26.09 -24.99 15.22
N GLY A 288 25.55 -25.20 14.02
CA GLY A 288 25.99 -26.23 13.09
C GLY A 288 25.41 -27.62 13.35
N ALA A 289 24.38 -27.74 14.18
CA ALA A 289 23.59 -28.95 14.22
C ALA A 289 22.90 -29.16 12.87
N LEU A 290 22.82 -30.40 12.42
CA LEU A 290 22.22 -30.79 11.15
C LEU A 290 21.09 -31.77 11.40
N TYR A 291 19.98 -31.56 10.71
CA TYR A 291 18.91 -32.53 10.55
C TYR A 291 18.61 -32.72 9.07
N ASP A 292 18.30 -33.93 8.64
CA ASP A 292 17.87 -34.19 7.28
C ASP A 292 16.81 -35.29 7.17
N GLU A 293 16.00 -35.21 6.11
CA GLU A 293 14.92 -36.16 5.84
C GLU A 293 14.52 -36.13 4.35
N VAL A 294 13.73 -37.13 3.93
CA VAL A 294 13.10 -37.16 2.61
C VAL A 294 11.60 -37.23 2.76
N GLY A 295 10.88 -36.18 2.35
CA GLY A 295 9.42 -36.18 2.39
C GLY A 295 8.84 -36.57 3.75
N GLN A 296 9.46 -36.09 4.85
CA GLN A 296 9.14 -36.43 6.25
C GLN A 296 9.54 -37.83 6.72
N ASP A 297 10.28 -38.61 5.91
CA ASP A 297 10.99 -39.82 6.36
C ASP A 297 12.33 -39.43 7.00
N VAL A 298 12.35 -39.47 8.34
CA VAL A 298 13.48 -39.09 9.20
C VAL A 298 14.58 -40.15 9.28
N SER A 299 14.40 -41.31 8.62
CA SER A 299 15.42 -42.37 8.62
C SER A 299 16.53 -42.12 7.61
N TRP A 300 16.28 -41.27 6.62
CA TRP A 300 17.25 -40.93 5.58
C TRP A 300 18.31 -39.96 6.10
N ASN A 301 19.57 -40.26 5.80
CA ASN A 301 20.72 -39.49 6.24
C ASN A 301 21.68 -39.25 5.07
N ALA A 302 21.75 -38.01 4.59
CA ALA A 302 22.63 -37.64 3.49
C ALA A 302 24.05 -37.29 3.95
N ASN A 303 25.03 -37.57 3.09
CA ASN A 303 26.42 -37.13 3.30
C ASN A 303 26.61 -35.65 2.92
N VAL A 304 25.90 -34.76 3.59
CA VAL A 304 26.01 -33.29 3.44
C VAL A 304 27.10 -32.76 4.37
N ARG A 305 27.93 -31.85 3.85
CA ARG A 305 28.88 -31.08 4.67
C ARG A 305 28.27 -29.75 5.02
N VAL A 306 28.34 -29.35 6.29
CA VAL A 306 27.85 -28.06 6.77
C VAL A 306 28.87 -27.36 7.66
N ALA A 307 28.86 -26.03 7.64
CA ALA A 307 29.63 -25.20 8.56
C ALA A 307 28.88 -23.91 8.87
N THR A 308 29.11 -23.32 10.04
CA THR A 308 28.42 -22.11 10.47
C THR A 308 29.39 -21.11 11.10
N ASN A 309 29.02 -19.83 11.06
CA ASN A 309 29.81 -18.77 11.69
C ASN A 309 28.91 -17.63 12.15
N ARG A 310 29.13 -17.21 13.39
CA ARG A 310 28.36 -16.13 14.05
C ARG A 310 29.18 -14.86 14.29
N LYS A 311 30.48 -14.87 14.01
CA LYS A 311 31.42 -13.82 14.44
C LYS A 311 31.82 -12.90 13.30
N SER A 312 32.37 -13.47 12.23
CA SER A 312 32.91 -12.70 11.11
C SER A 312 32.62 -13.43 9.82
N VAL A 313 31.79 -12.82 8.98
CA VAL A 313 31.35 -13.38 7.71
C VAL A 313 31.87 -12.49 6.59
N ALA A 314 32.66 -13.06 5.68
CA ALA A 314 32.98 -12.38 4.44
C ALA A 314 31.71 -12.36 3.58
N LEU A 315 31.28 -11.18 3.17
CA LEU A 315 30.04 -11.03 2.42
C LEU A 315 30.32 -10.53 1.01
N PRO A 316 29.57 -11.02 -0.01
CA PRO A 316 29.62 -10.44 -1.35
C PRO A 316 29.22 -8.97 -1.28
N ARG A 317 29.64 -8.19 -2.28
CA ARG A 317 29.44 -6.73 -2.30
C ARG A 317 27.97 -6.33 -2.10
N ALA A 318 27.03 -7.10 -2.62
CA ALA A 318 25.59 -6.86 -2.46
C ALA A 318 25.11 -6.93 -0.99
N LEU A 319 25.85 -7.61 -0.11
CA LEU A 319 25.48 -7.87 1.28
C LEU A 319 26.48 -7.27 2.29
N VAL A 320 27.42 -6.45 1.82
CA VAL A 320 28.53 -5.92 2.64
C VAL A 320 28.07 -5.18 3.91
N ASP A 321 26.92 -4.52 3.85
CA ASP A 321 26.33 -3.75 4.96
C ASP A 321 25.88 -4.63 6.14
N LEU A 322 25.85 -5.96 5.98
CA LEU A 322 25.47 -6.91 7.02
C LEU A 322 26.67 -7.46 7.81
N ARG A 323 27.90 -7.06 7.49
CA ARG A 323 29.10 -7.51 8.21
C ARG A 323 29.00 -7.19 9.71
N GLY A 324 29.30 -8.18 10.54
CA GLY A 324 29.19 -8.09 12.00
C GLY A 324 27.75 -8.09 12.54
N ARG A 325 26.74 -8.20 11.68
CA ARG A 325 25.31 -8.22 12.04
C ARG A 325 24.57 -9.38 11.38
N ALA A 326 25.29 -10.45 11.04
CA ALA A 326 24.72 -11.65 10.46
C ALA A 326 25.50 -12.87 10.90
N TRP A 327 24.80 -14.00 11.01
CA TRP A 327 25.41 -15.33 11.04
C TRP A 327 25.19 -16.01 9.70
N CYS A 328 25.98 -17.03 9.41
CA CYS A 328 25.86 -17.77 8.18
C CYS A 328 25.95 -19.27 8.36
N VAL A 329 25.47 -19.96 7.34
CA VAL A 329 25.59 -21.40 7.13
C VAL A 329 26.16 -21.61 5.73
N GLU A 330 27.06 -22.57 5.57
CA GLU A 330 27.47 -23.14 4.28
C GLU A 330 27.08 -24.60 4.22
N MET A 331 26.66 -25.06 3.05
CA MET A 331 26.26 -26.44 2.78
C MET A 331 26.83 -26.89 1.44
N ALA A 332 27.41 -28.10 1.41
CA ALA A 332 27.70 -28.82 0.18
C ALA A 332 26.86 -30.09 0.14
N ILE A 333 25.96 -30.17 -0.83
CA ILE A 333 25.00 -31.27 -1.01
C ILE A 333 25.37 -32.01 -2.29
N PRO A 334 26.04 -33.18 -2.20
CA PRO A 334 26.38 -33.93 -3.39
C PRO A 334 25.13 -34.36 -4.15
N TRP A 335 25.14 -34.23 -5.48
CA TRP A 335 23.96 -34.54 -6.31
C TRP A 335 23.47 -35.98 -6.15
N ARG A 336 24.38 -36.91 -5.86
CA ARG A 336 24.09 -38.32 -5.61
C ARG A 336 23.34 -38.59 -4.31
N GLU A 337 23.40 -37.66 -3.35
CA GLU A 337 22.73 -37.84 -2.07
C GLU A 337 21.24 -37.51 -2.21
N LEU A 338 20.86 -36.62 -3.14
CA LEU A 338 19.45 -36.24 -3.33
C LEU A 338 18.57 -37.47 -3.60
N PRO A 339 17.32 -37.48 -3.10
CA PRO A 339 16.41 -38.62 -3.21
C PRO A 339 15.83 -38.78 -4.62
N PHE A 340 16.45 -38.23 -5.65
CA PHE A 340 16.00 -38.33 -7.04
C PHE A 340 17.20 -38.25 -7.96
N LYS A 341 17.07 -38.82 -9.16
CA LYS A 341 18.12 -38.71 -10.17
C LYS A 341 18.09 -37.32 -10.76
N PHE A 342 19.19 -36.60 -10.65
CA PHE A 342 19.36 -35.30 -11.27
C PHE A 342 20.71 -35.20 -11.98
N SER A 343 20.73 -34.58 -13.15
CA SER A 343 21.95 -34.33 -13.90
C SER A 343 22.11 -32.83 -14.13
N PRO A 344 23.12 -32.18 -13.52
CA PRO A 344 23.38 -30.75 -13.73
C PRO A 344 24.05 -30.48 -15.10
N ARG A 345 24.05 -31.47 -16.03
CA ARG A 345 24.73 -31.43 -17.32
C ARG A 345 24.06 -30.49 -18.32
N ASN A 346 22.73 -30.41 -18.27
CA ASN A 346 21.95 -29.63 -19.22
C ASN A 346 21.89 -28.18 -18.75
N ASP A 347 22.30 -27.26 -19.62
CA ASP A 347 22.12 -25.83 -19.34
C ASP A 347 20.62 -25.51 -19.28
N GLY A 348 20.19 -24.75 -18.27
CA GLY A 348 18.77 -24.49 -18.00
C GLY A 348 18.05 -25.62 -17.27
N ALA A 349 18.75 -26.68 -16.82
CA ALA A 349 18.16 -27.69 -15.92
C ALA A 349 17.54 -27.01 -14.69
N SER A 350 16.37 -27.45 -14.27
CA SER A 350 15.64 -26.81 -13.17
C SER A 350 15.35 -27.75 -12.01
N LEU A 351 15.29 -27.16 -10.82
CA LEU A 351 14.88 -27.79 -9.57
C LEU A 351 13.76 -26.97 -8.96
N LEU A 352 12.97 -27.63 -8.11
CA LEU A 352 12.13 -26.92 -7.16
C LEU A 352 12.93 -26.75 -5.87
N ILE A 353 13.01 -25.52 -5.36
CA ILE A 353 13.80 -25.19 -4.18
C ILE A 353 13.04 -24.24 -3.27
N ASN A 354 13.19 -24.38 -1.96
CA ASN A 354 12.83 -23.33 -1.02
C ASN A 354 13.92 -23.14 0.02
N PHE A 355 14.09 -21.89 0.42
CA PHE A 355 15.02 -21.49 1.45
C PHE A 355 14.20 -20.87 2.56
N CYS A 356 14.32 -21.37 3.77
CA CYS A 356 13.53 -20.96 4.91
C CYS A 356 14.42 -20.57 6.09
N ARG A 357 13.87 -19.80 7.02
CA ARG A 357 14.51 -19.44 8.28
C ARG A 357 13.50 -19.49 9.41
N ASN A 358 13.86 -20.20 10.46
CA ASN A 358 13.27 -20.06 11.78
C ASN A 358 14.07 -19.01 12.55
N HIS A 359 13.46 -17.85 12.77
CA HIS A 359 14.02 -16.81 13.62
C HIS A 359 13.32 -16.92 14.98
N ASN A 360 14.06 -17.37 16.00
CA ASN A 360 13.58 -17.65 17.35
C ASN A 360 14.41 -16.86 18.39
N THR A 361 14.87 -15.66 18.02
CA THR A 361 15.80 -14.83 18.79
C THR A 361 15.16 -14.26 20.07
N GLY A 362 15.10 -15.08 21.11
CA GLY A 362 14.45 -14.74 22.39
C GLY A 362 12.95 -15.02 22.40
N ALA A 363 12.35 -15.06 23.60
CA ALA A 363 11.02 -15.64 23.83
C ALA A 363 9.85 -14.95 23.09
N ASN A 364 9.99 -13.69 22.66
CA ASN A 364 8.92 -12.88 22.08
C ASN A 364 9.19 -12.41 20.63
N GLU A 365 10.28 -12.86 20.00
CA GLU A 365 10.66 -12.47 18.64
C GLU A 365 10.63 -13.70 17.71
N VAL A 366 9.56 -14.49 17.76
CA VAL A 366 9.38 -15.63 16.86
C VAL A 366 8.87 -15.15 15.52
N ALA A 367 9.63 -15.40 14.46
CA ALA A 367 9.23 -15.13 13.10
C ALA A 367 9.79 -16.21 12.16
N HIS A 368 8.96 -16.69 11.23
CA HIS A 368 9.38 -17.69 10.27
C HIS A 368 9.26 -17.08 8.87
N SER A 369 10.33 -17.23 8.09
CA SER A 369 10.39 -16.62 6.76
C SER A 369 10.84 -17.62 5.71
N ALA A 370 10.35 -17.45 4.49
CA ALA A 370 10.74 -18.26 3.34
C ALA A 370 11.00 -17.36 2.13
N TRP A 371 11.91 -17.80 1.26
CA TRP A 371 12.13 -17.18 -0.04
C TRP A 371 10.87 -17.28 -0.89
N SER A 372 10.28 -18.47 -0.95
CA SER A 372 8.92 -18.68 -1.46
C SER A 372 7.97 -18.94 -0.29
N ALA A 373 7.10 -17.97 0.01
CA ALA A 373 6.10 -18.10 1.06
C ALA A 373 5.17 -19.30 0.80
N THR A 374 5.00 -20.12 1.83
CA THR A 374 4.27 -21.39 1.80
C THR A 374 2.80 -21.27 2.15
N PHE A 375 2.38 -20.16 2.76
CA PHE A 375 1.00 -19.92 3.24
C PHE A 375 0.50 -21.03 4.17
N GLY A 376 1.41 -21.54 4.99
CA GLY A 376 1.25 -22.71 5.85
C GLY A 376 2.62 -23.20 6.29
N TRP A 377 2.71 -24.46 6.69
CA TRP A 377 3.97 -25.13 7.02
C TRP A 377 5.00 -25.07 5.87
N PHE A 378 6.29 -25.13 6.19
CA PHE A 378 7.34 -25.15 5.16
C PHE A 378 7.29 -26.38 4.24
N HIS A 379 6.74 -27.49 4.72
CA HIS A 379 6.47 -28.74 3.98
C HIS A 379 5.34 -28.59 2.94
N ASN A 380 5.48 -27.64 2.04
CA ASN A 380 4.52 -27.36 0.97
C ASN A 380 5.26 -27.33 -0.39
N PRO A 381 5.53 -28.50 -1.01
CA PRO A 381 6.32 -28.58 -2.23
C PRO A 381 5.66 -27.89 -3.44
N ASP A 382 4.34 -27.67 -3.42
CA ASP A 382 3.63 -26.87 -4.42
C ASP A 382 4.01 -25.38 -4.38
N ARG A 383 4.67 -24.96 -3.29
CA ARG A 383 5.13 -23.58 -3.07
C ARG A 383 6.62 -23.42 -3.26
N PHE A 384 7.37 -24.46 -3.58
CA PHE A 384 8.80 -24.32 -3.85
C PHE A 384 9.03 -23.43 -5.08
N GLY A 385 10.00 -22.53 -4.96
CA GLY A 385 10.46 -21.70 -6.07
C GLY A 385 11.22 -22.51 -7.10
N ILE A 386 11.59 -21.85 -8.19
CA ILE A 386 12.27 -22.49 -9.31
C ILE A 386 13.74 -22.10 -9.27
N ALA A 387 14.63 -23.08 -9.13
CA ALA A 387 16.05 -22.90 -9.37
C ALA A 387 16.38 -23.30 -10.81
N ILE A 388 17.07 -22.43 -11.54
CA ILE A 388 17.55 -22.71 -12.90
C ILE A 388 19.08 -22.77 -12.84
N LEU A 389 19.65 -23.93 -13.14
CA LEU A 389 21.08 -24.12 -13.22
C LEU A 389 21.57 -23.56 -14.55
N GLN A 390 22.45 -22.57 -14.47
CA GLN A 390 22.97 -21.88 -15.65
C GLN A 390 24.48 -22.06 -15.77
N ARG A 391 24.90 -22.35 -17.00
CA ARG A 391 26.29 -22.39 -17.44
C ARG A 391 26.55 -21.18 -18.34
N GLY A 392 27.82 -20.80 -18.44
CA GLY A 392 28.27 -19.79 -19.39
C GLY A 392 28.90 -18.57 -18.74
N ASP A 393 29.34 -17.67 -19.61
CA ASP A 393 30.21 -16.55 -19.26
C ASP A 393 29.51 -15.48 -18.43
N ILE A 394 28.17 -15.42 -18.48
CA ILE A 394 27.36 -14.41 -17.82
C ILE A 394 26.40 -15.06 -16.83
N SER A 395 26.49 -14.63 -15.58
CA SER A 395 25.60 -15.04 -14.50
C SER A 395 24.58 -13.94 -14.19
N VAL A 396 23.34 -14.33 -13.93
CA VAL A 396 22.32 -13.47 -13.32
C VAL A 396 22.39 -13.66 -11.81
N GLN A 397 23.03 -12.73 -11.11
CA GLN A 397 23.26 -12.83 -9.67
C GLN A 397 22.01 -12.47 -8.86
N LEU A 398 21.32 -11.38 -9.23
CA LEU A 398 20.17 -10.86 -8.48
C LEU A 398 19.12 -10.35 -9.45
N VAL A 399 17.85 -10.61 -9.13
CA VAL A 399 16.69 -10.10 -9.86
C VAL A 399 15.74 -9.43 -8.88
N GLU A 400 15.52 -8.12 -9.04
CA GLU A 400 14.46 -7.41 -8.31
C GLU A 400 13.26 -7.24 -9.23
N VAL A 401 12.19 -7.95 -8.89
CA VAL A 401 11.00 -8.03 -9.72
C VAL A 401 10.04 -6.88 -9.41
N PRO A 402 9.57 -6.11 -10.40
CA PRO A 402 8.57 -5.08 -10.19
C PRO A 402 7.23 -5.68 -9.80
N ARG A 403 6.49 -4.96 -8.95
CA ARG A 403 5.24 -5.45 -8.32
C ARG A 403 4.05 -4.53 -8.53
N LEU A 404 4.21 -3.44 -9.28
CA LEU A 404 3.18 -2.43 -9.47
C LEU A 404 2.74 -2.37 -10.93
N TRP A 405 1.50 -1.95 -11.14
CA TRP A 405 0.96 -1.70 -12.46
C TRP A 405 1.72 -0.59 -13.21
N GLY A 406 1.65 -0.61 -14.54
CA GLY A 406 2.12 0.47 -15.41
C GLY A 406 3.59 0.37 -15.78
N ARG A 407 4.23 1.52 -16.04
CA ARG A 407 5.65 1.59 -16.41
C ARG A 407 6.52 1.31 -15.19
N GLN A 408 7.25 0.22 -15.24
CA GLN A 408 8.15 -0.27 -14.20
C GLN A 408 9.53 -0.59 -14.78
N ASN A 409 10.47 -0.96 -13.90
CA ASN A 409 11.75 -1.51 -14.30
C ASN A 409 11.96 -2.88 -13.65
N LEU A 410 12.42 -3.86 -14.42
CA LEU A 410 13.07 -5.05 -13.88
C LEU A 410 14.53 -4.72 -13.61
N THR A 411 14.95 -4.81 -12.35
CA THR A 411 16.36 -4.62 -12.00
C THR A 411 17.05 -5.98 -12.01
N VAL A 412 18.15 -6.08 -12.74
CA VAL A 412 18.95 -7.30 -12.84
C VAL A 412 20.41 -6.97 -12.57
N GLN A 413 21.06 -7.73 -11.71
CA GLN A 413 22.51 -7.68 -11.54
C GLN A 413 23.14 -8.80 -12.35
N LEU A 414 23.97 -8.40 -13.32
CA LEU A 414 24.72 -9.30 -14.18
C LEU A 414 26.17 -9.36 -13.71
N ILE A 415 26.78 -10.54 -13.82
CA ILE A 415 28.19 -10.76 -13.57
C ILE A 415 28.81 -11.38 -14.80
N ASN A 416 29.94 -10.83 -15.23
CA ASN A 416 30.84 -11.49 -16.15
C ASN A 416 31.73 -12.45 -15.36
N CYS A 417 31.57 -13.74 -15.60
CA CYS A 417 32.31 -14.79 -14.90
C CYS A 417 33.68 -15.06 -15.54
N VAL A 418 33.95 -14.52 -16.75
CA VAL A 418 35.20 -14.74 -17.46
C VAL A 418 36.15 -13.54 -17.39
N ALA A 419 37.43 -13.83 -17.66
CA ALA A 419 38.49 -12.83 -17.66
C ALA A 419 38.48 -11.90 -18.89
N GLN A 420 37.64 -12.18 -19.88
CA GLN A 420 37.50 -11.38 -21.09
C GLN A 420 36.33 -10.42 -20.93
N ARG A 421 36.49 -9.17 -21.38
CA ARG A 421 35.38 -8.20 -21.44
C ARG A 421 34.28 -8.73 -22.37
N LYS A 422 33.02 -8.63 -21.94
CA LYS A 422 31.85 -9.07 -22.71
C LYS A 422 30.88 -7.91 -22.93
N VAL A 423 30.13 -7.96 -24.03
CA VAL A 423 28.99 -7.06 -24.25
C VAL A 423 27.74 -7.91 -24.28
N VAL A 424 26.92 -7.78 -23.24
CA VAL A 424 25.73 -8.59 -23.05
C VAL A 424 24.51 -7.83 -23.52
N LYS A 425 23.65 -8.47 -24.30
CA LYS A 425 22.35 -7.91 -24.68
C LYS A 425 21.29 -8.45 -23.74
N VAL A 426 20.67 -7.56 -22.97
CA VAL A 426 19.58 -7.93 -22.07
C VAL A 426 18.27 -7.30 -22.49
N SER A 427 17.21 -8.06 -22.41
CA SER A 427 15.84 -7.60 -22.63
C SER A 427 14.91 -8.37 -21.71
N ALA A 428 13.77 -7.79 -21.39
CA ALA A 428 12.74 -8.48 -20.64
C ALA A 428 11.41 -8.19 -21.30
N TYR A 429 10.49 -9.16 -21.25
CA TYR A 429 9.20 -9.02 -21.88
C TYR A 429 8.15 -9.82 -21.12
N VAL A 430 6.92 -9.31 -21.05
CA VAL A 430 5.82 -10.02 -20.39
C VAL A 430 5.27 -11.08 -21.35
N LYS A 431 5.20 -12.33 -20.89
CA LYS A 431 4.55 -13.43 -21.60
C LYS A 431 3.03 -13.29 -21.40
N SER A 432 2.35 -12.59 -22.30
CA SER A 432 0.88 -12.51 -22.32
C SER A 432 0.30 -12.99 -23.65
N ALA A 433 -0.99 -13.36 -23.64
CA ALA A 433 -1.73 -13.73 -24.84
C ALA A 433 -2.17 -12.52 -25.70
N ARG A 434 -2.03 -11.28 -25.21
CA ARG A 434 -2.65 -10.08 -25.82
C ARG A 434 -1.75 -8.86 -26.03
N ALA A 435 -0.45 -8.89 -25.72
CA ALA A 435 0.38 -7.70 -25.95
C ALA A 435 1.84 -7.98 -26.34
N SER A 436 2.27 -7.26 -27.37
CA SER A 436 3.66 -7.06 -27.80
C SER A 436 4.42 -6.24 -26.75
N SER A 437 5.17 -6.92 -25.89
CA SER A 437 6.10 -6.27 -24.97
C SER A 437 7.33 -5.76 -25.70
N TRP A 438 7.89 -4.65 -25.20
CA TRP A 438 9.03 -3.92 -25.76
C TRP A 438 10.24 -4.86 -25.97
N ARG A 439 10.61 -5.16 -27.23
CA ARG A 439 11.74 -6.07 -27.58
C ARG A 439 13.05 -5.33 -27.87
N ARG A 440 13.26 -4.16 -27.27
CA ARG A 440 14.55 -3.47 -27.43
C ARG A 440 15.52 -3.99 -26.36
N HIS A 441 16.66 -4.46 -26.81
CA HIS A 441 17.73 -4.91 -25.93
C HIS A 441 18.55 -3.72 -25.45
N ILE A 442 19.04 -3.80 -24.21
CA ILE A 442 20.05 -2.92 -23.65
C ILE A 442 21.38 -3.65 -23.81
N SER A 443 22.36 -3.01 -24.46
CA SER A 443 23.73 -3.51 -24.52
C SER A 443 24.48 -3.08 -23.28
N VAL A 444 25.03 -4.05 -22.55
CA VAL A 444 25.68 -3.86 -21.26
C VAL A 444 27.13 -4.31 -21.39
N PRO A 445 28.09 -3.37 -21.44
CA PRO A 445 29.49 -3.74 -21.36
C PRO A 445 29.79 -4.21 -19.94
N LEU A 446 30.36 -5.40 -19.83
CA LEU A 446 30.84 -5.95 -18.56
C LEU A 446 32.34 -6.16 -18.66
N GLU A 447 33.07 -5.46 -17.80
CA GLU A 447 34.52 -5.63 -17.67
C GLU A 447 34.88 -7.05 -17.22
N SER A 448 36.16 -7.40 -17.37
CA SER A 448 36.71 -8.68 -16.90
C SER A 448 36.35 -8.92 -15.43
N ARG A 449 35.68 -10.04 -15.14
CA ARG A 449 35.17 -10.38 -13.79
C ARG A 449 34.30 -9.28 -13.14
N GLY A 450 33.76 -8.38 -13.95
CA GLY A 450 32.98 -7.22 -13.53
C GLY A 450 31.50 -7.55 -13.33
N HIS A 451 30.77 -6.61 -12.73
CA HIS A 451 29.32 -6.67 -12.60
C HIS A 451 28.67 -5.38 -13.08
N SER A 452 27.40 -5.46 -13.46
CA SER A 452 26.59 -4.28 -13.74
C SER A 452 25.15 -4.51 -13.33
N THR A 453 24.54 -3.48 -12.75
CA THR A 453 23.11 -3.46 -12.44
C THR A 453 22.37 -2.76 -13.59
N VAL A 454 21.42 -3.47 -14.18
CA VAL A 454 20.67 -3.01 -15.35
C VAL A 454 19.21 -2.87 -14.96
N ARG A 455 18.61 -1.73 -15.31
CA ARG A 455 17.17 -1.49 -15.16
C ARG A 455 16.53 -1.60 -16.52
N ILE A 456 15.75 -2.66 -16.73
CA ILE A 456 15.09 -2.96 -17.99
C ILE A 456 13.65 -2.43 -17.93
N PRO A 457 13.28 -1.42 -18.74
CA PRO A 457 11.93 -0.87 -18.74
C PRO A 457 10.90 -1.91 -19.18
N LEU A 458 9.81 -2.01 -18.45
CA LEU A 458 8.68 -2.90 -18.72
C LEU A 458 7.36 -2.15 -18.51
N THR A 459 6.32 -2.56 -19.23
CA THR A 459 4.95 -2.13 -18.94
C THR A 459 4.17 -3.34 -18.44
N LEU A 460 3.71 -3.27 -17.20
CA LEU A 460 2.90 -4.32 -16.56
C LEU A 460 1.44 -3.88 -16.62
N SER A 461 0.72 -4.39 -17.62
CA SER A 461 -0.68 -4.07 -17.93
C SER A 461 -1.64 -5.23 -17.74
N ASP A 462 -1.15 -6.37 -17.26
CA ASP A 462 -1.98 -7.52 -16.93
C ASP A 462 -2.08 -7.61 -15.40
N VAL A 463 -3.30 -7.79 -14.88
CA VAL A 463 -3.56 -7.93 -13.44
C VAL A 463 -3.49 -9.40 -13.09
N GLY A 464 -3.01 -9.72 -11.89
CA GLY A 464 -2.90 -11.09 -11.41
C GLY A 464 -1.52 -11.67 -11.71
N ASP A 465 -1.47 -12.97 -11.98
CA ASP A 465 -0.21 -13.68 -12.13
C ASP A 465 0.35 -13.46 -13.54
N VAL A 466 1.60 -13.01 -13.59
CA VAL A 466 2.29 -12.57 -14.80
C VAL A 466 3.66 -13.24 -14.82
N VAL A 467 4.07 -13.71 -16.01
CA VAL A 467 5.42 -14.24 -16.22
C VAL A 467 6.21 -13.24 -17.06
N ILE A 468 7.30 -12.72 -16.50
CA ILE A 468 8.29 -11.91 -17.20
C ILE A 468 9.38 -12.86 -17.70
N ILE A 469 9.67 -12.84 -18.99
CA ILE A 469 10.82 -13.55 -19.55
C ILE A 469 11.99 -12.58 -19.60
N LEU A 470 13.01 -12.84 -18.79
CA LEU A 470 14.31 -12.19 -18.89
C LEU A 470 15.15 -12.94 -19.93
N ARG A 471 15.56 -12.24 -20.98
CA ARG A 471 16.45 -12.78 -22.01
C ARG A 471 17.83 -12.14 -21.86
N VAL A 472 18.84 -12.98 -21.66
CA VAL A 472 20.26 -12.59 -21.58
C VAL A 472 20.97 -13.26 -22.76
N LYS A 473 21.56 -12.44 -23.65
CA LYS A 473 22.36 -12.92 -24.77
C LYS A 473 23.80 -12.46 -24.61
N SER A 474 24.74 -13.41 -24.60
CA SER A 474 26.18 -13.17 -24.66
C SER A 474 26.74 -14.00 -25.80
N ASP A 475 27.41 -13.36 -26.76
CA ASP A 475 27.89 -14.01 -27.98
C ASP A 475 26.75 -14.78 -28.67
N ASP A 476 26.91 -16.10 -28.88
CA ASP A 476 25.88 -16.98 -29.46
C ASP A 476 25.00 -17.68 -28.41
N VAL A 477 25.29 -17.51 -27.13
CA VAL A 477 24.51 -18.10 -26.03
C VAL A 477 23.34 -17.20 -25.67
N VAL A 478 22.14 -17.79 -25.63
CA VAL A 478 20.90 -17.11 -25.23
C VAL A 478 20.28 -17.88 -24.07
N SER A 479 20.08 -17.19 -22.95
CA SER A 479 19.39 -17.71 -21.78
C SER A 479 18.04 -16.99 -21.63
N GLU A 480 16.96 -17.76 -21.49
CA GLU A 480 15.62 -17.25 -21.19
C GLU A 480 15.20 -17.72 -19.79
N ILE A 481 15.00 -16.75 -18.90
CA ILE A 481 14.72 -16.98 -17.49
C ILE A 481 13.28 -16.53 -17.23
N PRO A 482 12.33 -17.46 -17.00
CA PRO A 482 10.99 -17.11 -16.60
C PRO A 482 10.99 -16.61 -15.15
N ILE A 483 10.38 -15.45 -14.92
CA ILE A 483 10.23 -14.81 -13.62
C ILE A 483 8.74 -14.62 -13.37
N ALA A 484 8.17 -15.42 -12.48
CA ALA A 484 6.77 -15.28 -12.11
C ALA A 484 6.59 -14.16 -11.07
N THR A 485 5.60 -13.29 -11.27
CA THR A 485 5.24 -12.19 -10.37
C THR A 485 3.74 -11.94 -10.38
N ARG A 486 3.19 -11.32 -9.33
CA ARG A 486 1.77 -10.96 -9.26
C ARG A 486 1.63 -9.47 -9.26
N ILE A 487 0.85 -8.97 -10.22
CA ILE A 487 0.50 -7.56 -10.31
C ILE A 487 -0.86 -7.37 -9.62
N PRO A 488 -0.94 -6.55 -8.55
CA PRO A 488 -2.20 -6.32 -7.86
C PRO A 488 -3.23 -5.66 -8.78
N GLN A 489 -4.52 -5.89 -8.50
CA GLN A 489 -5.58 -5.09 -9.11
C GLN A 489 -5.34 -3.61 -8.73
N PRO A 490 -5.36 -2.68 -9.70
CA PRO A 490 -5.34 -1.26 -9.35
C PRO A 490 -6.63 -0.93 -8.58
N ILE A 491 -6.50 -0.22 -7.45
CA ILE A 491 -7.66 0.37 -6.78
C ILE A 491 -8.09 1.59 -7.61
N GLU A 492 -9.30 1.56 -8.16
CA GLU A 492 -9.90 2.73 -8.77
C GLU A 492 -10.49 3.63 -7.69
N ALA A 493 -9.80 4.73 -7.38
CA ALA A 493 -10.35 5.78 -6.54
C ALA A 493 -10.91 6.90 -7.42
N THR A 494 -12.23 7.01 -7.53
CA THR A 494 -12.91 8.13 -8.20
C THR A 494 -13.20 9.22 -7.18
N ALA A 495 -12.42 10.31 -7.22
CA ALA A 495 -12.75 11.52 -6.48
C ALA A 495 -13.67 12.42 -7.32
N PRO A 496 -14.79 12.94 -6.78
CA PRO A 496 -15.52 14.01 -7.44
C PRO A 496 -14.62 15.25 -7.55
N VAL A 497 -14.80 16.03 -8.62
CA VAL A 497 -14.03 17.27 -8.91
C VAL A 497 -13.99 18.17 -7.67
N VAL A 498 -12.80 18.43 -7.14
CA VAL A 498 -12.60 19.23 -5.92
C VAL A 498 -12.55 20.72 -6.24
N PHE A 499 -13.43 21.51 -5.63
CA PHE A 499 -13.36 22.97 -5.63
C PHE A 499 -12.77 23.44 -4.30
N ALA A 500 -11.55 24.00 -4.30
CA ALA A 500 -11.01 24.63 -3.10
C ALA A 500 -11.59 26.05 -2.93
N LYS A 501 -12.27 26.33 -1.81
CA LYS A 501 -12.42 27.69 -1.26
C LYS A 501 -11.41 27.80 -0.11
N ASP A 502 -10.62 28.88 -0.08
CA ASP A 502 -9.69 29.22 1.01
C ASP A 502 -8.63 28.18 1.42
N GLY A 503 -8.12 27.42 0.45
CA GLY A 503 -6.95 26.56 0.68
C GLY A 503 -7.23 25.23 1.40
N VAL A 504 -8.49 24.96 1.79
CA VAL A 504 -8.90 23.65 2.31
C VAL A 504 -9.65 22.88 1.22
N ALA A 505 -9.08 21.74 0.82
CA ALA A 505 -9.69 20.79 -0.10
C ALA A 505 -10.38 19.68 0.72
N ARG A 506 -11.67 19.45 0.49
CA ARG A 506 -12.37 18.26 0.99
C ARG A 506 -12.41 17.21 -0.11
N ILE A 507 -11.87 16.04 0.19
CA ILE A 507 -11.86 14.89 -0.69
C ILE A 507 -12.73 13.83 -0.01
N GLY A 508 -13.94 13.63 -0.54
CA GLY A 508 -14.75 12.46 -0.19
C GLY A 508 -14.28 11.30 -1.04
N TRP A 509 -13.84 10.22 -0.39
CA TRP A 509 -13.49 8.97 -1.06
C TRP A 509 -14.69 8.04 -0.97
N GLN A 510 -15.11 7.45 -2.09
CA GLN A 510 -15.71 6.12 -2.07
C GLN A 510 -14.57 5.17 -2.47
N ILE A 511 -14.23 4.25 -1.58
CA ILE A 511 -13.27 3.17 -1.84
C ILE A 511 -14.05 1.98 -2.36
#